data_AF-A0A2L0B7I0-F1
#
_entry.id   AF-A0A2L0B7I0-F1
#
_cell.length_a   1.000
_cell.length_b   1.000
_cell.length_c   1.000
_cell.angle_alpha   90.00
_cell.angle_beta   90.00
_cell.angle_gamma   90.00
#
_symmetry.space_group_name_H-M   'P 1'
#
loop_
_entity.id
_entity.type
_entity.pdbx_description
1 polymer ?
#
loop_
_entity_poly.entity_id
_entity_poly.type
_entity_poly.pdbx_seq_one_letter_code
_entity_poly.pdbx_strand_id
1 'polypeptide(L)'
;LNVDDCRPNPCQNGGTCHDLVDNFLCSCPPGTLGYICEINIDDCRPGACHNNGTCVDRVGGFECGCNPGFVGPRCEGDINECLSSPCSATGTLDCVQLVNDYHCNCKAGYMGRHCETKVNFCAAAPCLNGGVCATVHSGHQCTCPPGTAGASCEIDTLDECRGAPCQHPEAICQDKLGDYVCFCPAHHNGKNCEFFDARFPGGIGVNNYNYSNKQTSGNNDLEAQRQECANKQCSAKRGNHRCDEECNSYACDFDGNDCSLGMNPWANCTAPIKCWEVFMDGNCNQDCNNDQCLFDGRDCEKSLQPCNPIYDAYCQSHYANGYCDYGCNNAEC
;
A
#
# COMPACT_ATOMS: atom_id res chain seq x y z
N LEU A 1 -21.53 53.08 68.78
CA LEU A 1 -22.23 53.27 67.49
C LEU A 1 -21.70 52.13 66.62
N ASN A 2 -22.50 51.16 66.20
CA ASN A 2 -21.98 50.07 65.35
C ASN A 2 -21.92 50.57 63.92
N VAL A 3 -20.76 50.45 63.28
CA VAL A 3 -20.60 50.71 61.84
C VAL A 3 -20.86 49.40 61.12
N ASP A 4 -21.55 49.43 59.98
CA ASP A 4 -21.78 48.23 59.16
C ASP A 4 -20.46 47.82 58.49
N ASP A 5 -19.75 46.88 59.11
CA ASP A 5 -18.44 46.40 58.66
C ASP A 5 -18.55 45.47 57.43
N CYS A 6 -19.77 45.16 56.98
CA CYS A 6 -20.04 44.38 55.76
C CYS A 6 -20.24 45.24 54.50
N ARG A 7 -19.97 46.56 54.54
CA ARG A 7 -20.12 47.45 53.38
C ARG A 7 -18.88 48.32 53.11
N PRO A 8 -18.16 48.07 52.00
CA PRO A 8 -18.36 47.01 51.00
C PRO A 8 -18.09 45.61 51.58
N ASN A 9 -18.69 44.55 51.00
CA ASN A 9 -18.55 43.18 51.51
C ASN A 9 -17.05 42.77 51.54
N PRO A 10 -16.46 42.53 52.73
CA PRO A 10 -15.05 42.17 52.84
C PRO A 10 -14.77 40.70 52.50
N CYS A 11 -15.79 39.83 52.52
CA CYS A 11 -15.62 38.40 52.27
C CYS A 11 -15.40 38.11 50.78
N GLN A 12 -14.31 37.44 50.45
CA GLN A 12 -13.93 37.03 49.10
C GLN A 12 -14.59 35.68 48.71
N ASN A 13 -14.41 35.27 47.46
CA ASN A 13 -14.78 33.94 46.95
C ASN A 13 -16.24 33.52 47.26
N GLY A 14 -17.17 34.46 47.27
CA GLY A 14 -18.59 34.19 47.55
C GLY A 14 -18.93 34.01 49.03
N GLY A 15 -18.01 34.37 49.94
CA GLY A 15 -18.24 34.37 51.38
C GLY A 15 -19.40 35.28 51.81
N THR A 16 -20.14 34.84 52.83
CA THR A 16 -21.24 35.61 53.42
C THR A 16 -20.74 36.40 54.62
N CYS A 17 -20.90 37.72 54.59
CA CYS A 17 -20.50 38.60 55.70
C CYS A 17 -21.58 38.69 56.78
N HIS A 18 -21.15 38.67 58.03
CA HIS A 18 -21.95 38.87 59.22
C HIS A 18 -21.39 40.04 60.03
N ASP A 19 -22.17 41.12 60.16
CA ASP A 19 -21.83 42.33 60.93
C ASP A 19 -21.78 42.01 62.44
N LEU A 20 -20.71 42.39 63.13
CA LEU A 20 -20.52 42.25 64.57
C LEU A 20 -20.27 43.63 65.20
N VAL A 21 -19.95 43.70 66.49
CA VAL A 21 -19.63 44.97 67.16
C VAL A 21 -18.16 45.30 66.96
N ASP A 22 -17.89 46.42 66.27
CA ASP A 22 -16.54 46.89 65.89
C ASP A 22 -15.73 45.82 65.10
N ASN A 23 -16.41 44.89 64.42
CA ASN A 23 -15.80 43.82 63.64
C ASN A 23 -16.83 43.12 62.73
N PHE A 24 -16.37 42.15 61.92
CA PHE A 24 -17.21 41.28 61.10
C PHE A 24 -16.75 39.82 61.16
N LEU A 25 -17.58 38.89 60.69
CA LEU A 25 -17.27 37.48 60.50
C LEU A 25 -17.67 37.03 59.09
N CYS A 26 -16.79 36.33 58.39
CA CYS A 26 -17.10 35.70 57.11
C CYS A 26 -17.44 34.22 57.28
N SER A 27 -18.60 33.80 56.76
CA SER A 27 -18.93 32.39 56.56
C SER A 27 -18.48 31.96 55.17
N CYS A 28 -17.46 31.10 55.14
CA CYS A 28 -16.82 30.66 53.89
C CYS A 28 -17.57 29.49 53.23
N PRO A 29 -17.81 29.53 51.91
CA PRO A 29 -18.37 28.39 51.19
C PRO A 29 -17.40 27.20 51.20
N PRO A 30 -17.89 25.96 50.97
CA PRO A 30 -17.04 24.79 50.86
C PRO A 30 -15.89 25.00 49.86
N GLY A 31 -14.69 24.53 50.21
CA GLY A 31 -13.49 24.69 49.37
C GLY A 31 -12.74 26.02 49.57
N THR A 32 -13.18 26.88 50.49
CA THR A 32 -12.48 28.14 50.81
C THR A 32 -12.15 28.24 52.29
N LEU A 33 -11.04 28.91 52.61
CA LEU A 33 -10.51 29.11 53.96
C LEU A 33 -10.00 30.55 54.13
N GLY A 34 -9.63 30.89 55.36
CA GLY A 34 -9.10 32.21 55.72
C GLY A 34 -10.08 33.05 56.51
N TYR A 35 -9.64 34.23 56.93
CA TYR A 35 -10.46 35.12 57.75
C TYR A 35 -11.59 35.76 56.94
N ILE A 36 -11.31 36.06 55.67
CA ILE A 36 -12.23 36.64 54.71
C ILE A 36 -12.47 35.72 53.52
N CYS A 37 -12.24 34.41 53.68
CA CYS A 37 -12.35 33.40 52.63
C CYS A 37 -11.40 33.62 51.44
N GLU A 38 -10.25 34.24 51.70
CA GLU A 38 -9.23 34.60 50.71
C GLU A 38 -8.44 33.40 50.14
N ILE A 39 -8.49 32.25 50.81
CA ILE A 39 -7.77 31.04 50.42
C ILE A 39 -8.72 30.13 49.66
N ASN A 40 -8.49 29.91 48.36
CA ASN A 40 -9.12 28.82 47.62
C ASN A 40 -8.30 27.55 47.82
N ILE A 41 -8.94 26.45 48.22
CA ILE A 41 -8.26 25.14 48.33
C ILE A 41 -8.07 24.61 46.91
N ASP A 42 -6.84 24.22 46.56
CA ASP A 42 -6.55 23.62 45.26
C ASP A 42 -7.21 22.24 45.13
N ASP A 43 -8.29 22.18 44.36
CA ASP A 43 -9.05 20.96 44.11
C ASP A 43 -8.39 20.06 43.04
N CYS A 44 -7.30 20.50 42.39
CA CYS A 44 -6.55 19.77 41.37
C CYS A 44 -5.56 18.73 41.94
N ARG A 45 -6.09 17.82 42.76
CA ARG A 45 -5.33 16.66 43.25
C ARG A 45 -5.03 15.64 42.14
N PRO A 46 -4.00 14.78 42.32
CA PRO A 46 -3.72 13.70 41.38
C PRO A 46 -4.96 12.84 41.09
N GLY A 47 -5.26 12.67 39.80
CA GLY A 47 -6.46 11.97 39.34
C GLY A 47 -7.75 12.80 39.38
N ALA A 48 -7.71 14.11 39.63
CA ALA A 48 -8.89 14.98 39.50
C ALA A 48 -9.50 14.90 38.09
N CYS A 49 -8.65 14.99 37.05
CA CYS A 49 -9.00 14.74 35.66
C CYS A 49 -8.40 13.42 35.17
N HIS A 50 -9.17 12.64 34.42
CA HIS A 50 -8.75 11.39 33.79
C HIS A 50 -8.16 11.64 32.40
N ASN A 51 -7.57 10.60 31.80
CA ASN A 51 -7.10 10.60 30.42
C ASN A 51 -6.17 11.78 30.06
N ASN A 52 -5.27 12.12 30.99
CA ASN A 52 -4.36 13.26 30.92
C ASN A 52 -5.05 14.61 30.69
N GLY A 53 -6.30 14.77 31.13
CA GLY A 53 -7.01 16.04 31.12
C GLY A 53 -6.30 17.10 31.97
N THR A 54 -6.39 18.35 31.54
CA THR A 54 -5.82 19.50 32.27
C THR A 54 -6.78 19.94 33.36
N CYS A 55 -6.33 19.95 34.61
CA CYS A 55 -7.12 20.43 35.73
C CYS A 55 -6.94 21.94 35.93
N VAL A 56 -8.03 22.66 36.11
CA VAL A 56 -8.06 24.07 36.46
C VAL A 56 -8.84 24.25 37.75
N ASP A 57 -8.16 24.74 38.78
CA ASP A 57 -8.76 25.04 40.08
C ASP A 57 -9.81 26.17 39.97
N ARG A 58 -10.93 26.03 40.67
CA ARG A 58 -12.06 26.97 40.70
C ARG A 58 -12.50 27.18 42.14
N VAL A 59 -13.25 28.25 42.39
CA VAL A 59 -13.78 28.49 43.74
C VAL A 59 -14.79 27.40 44.10
N GLY A 60 -14.45 26.58 45.10
CA GLY A 60 -15.29 25.48 45.58
C GLY A 60 -15.36 24.26 44.65
N GLY A 61 -14.36 24.06 43.80
CA GLY A 61 -14.26 22.88 42.94
C GLY A 61 -13.17 23.00 41.87
N PHE A 62 -13.23 22.14 40.85
CA PHE A 62 -12.29 22.15 39.73
C PHE A 62 -13.01 21.93 38.40
N GLU A 63 -12.35 22.30 37.31
CA GLU A 63 -12.79 22.08 35.95
C GLU A 63 -11.72 21.31 35.18
N CYS A 64 -12.15 20.31 34.40
CA CYS A 64 -11.25 19.54 33.56
C CYS A 64 -11.35 19.95 32.09
N GLY A 65 -10.25 20.38 31.51
CA GLY A 65 -10.07 20.49 30.07
C GLY A 65 -9.67 19.13 29.48
N CYS A 66 -10.58 18.49 28.76
CA CYS A 66 -10.34 17.17 28.18
C CYS A 66 -9.48 17.24 26.92
N ASN A 67 -8.57 16.28 26.79
CA ASN A 67 -7.86 16.07 25.54
C ASN A 67 -8.83 15.59 24.45
N PRO A 68 -8.51 15.81 23.16
CA PRO A 68 -9.31 15.28 22.05
C PRO A 68 -9.57 13.77 22.21
N GLY A 69 -10.80 13.35 21.91
CA GLY A 69 -11.25 11.96 22.08
C GLY A 69 -11.87 11.65 23.44
N PHE A 70 -11.85 12.56 24.41
CA PHE A 70 -12.43 12.33 25.73
C PHE A 70 -13.55 13.30 26.08
N VAL A 71 -14.49 12.85 26.91
CA VAL A 71 -15.67 13.58 27.34
C VAL A 71 -16.00 13.31 28.80
N GLY A 72 -16.85 14.16 29.38
CA GLY A 72 -17.29 14.06 30.77
C GLY A 72 -16.67 15.13 31.65
N PRO A 73 -17.28 15.42 32.81
CA PRO A 73 -16.81 16.46 33.73
C PRO A 73 -15.39 16.23 34.27
N ARG A 74 -14.90 14.98 34.23
CA ARG A 74 -13.54 14.61 34.61
C ARG A 74 -12.80 13.92 33.49
N CYS A 75 -13.26 14.04 32.24
CA CYS A 75 -12.68 13.38 31.06
C CYS A 75 -12.63 11.85 31.17
N GLU A 76 -13.57 11.25 31.90
CA GLU A 76 -13.64 9.83 32.19
C GLU A 76 -14.17 8.97 31.02
N GLY A 77 -14.87 9.59 30.09
CA GLY A 77 -15.47 8.92 28.94
C GLY A 77 -14.60 9.04 27.70
N ASP A 78 -14.45 7.93 26.98
CA ASP A 78 -13.93 7.91 25.61
C ASP A 78 -15.07 8.24 24.64
N ILE A 79 -14.82 9.12 23.67
CA ILE A 79 -15.80 9.50 22.65
C ILE A 79 -15.92 8.34 21.67
N ASN A 80 -17.14 7.96 21.28
CA ASN A 80 -17.32 6.96 20.23
C ASN A 80 -17.37 7.57 18.82
N GLU A 81 -16.24 7.56 18.11
CA GLU A 81 -16.13 8.11 16.76
C GLU A 81 -16.99 7.35 15.75
N CYS A 82 -17.24 6.06 15.94
CA CYS A 82 -18.07 5.25 15.06
C CYS A 82 -19.55 5.70 15.05
N LEU A 83 -20.05 6.37 16.10
CA LEU A 83 -21.42 6.90 16.14
C LEU A 83 -21.67 8.00 15.11
N SER A 84 -20.61 8.66 14.62
CA SER A 84 -20.71 9.64 13.53
C SER A 84 -20.90 9.00 12.15
N SER A 85 -20.96 7.66 12.07
CA SER A 85 -21.03 6.88 10.83
C SER A 85 -19.96 7.27 9.81
N PRO A 86 -18.66 7.28 10.20
CA PRO A 86 -17.60 7.76 9.31
C PRO A 86 -17.27 6.76 8.19
N CYS A 87 -17.64 5.49 8.35
CA CYS A 87 -17.35 4.43 7.39
C CYS A 87 -18.45 4.29 6.33
N SER A 88 -18.08 3.89 5.11
CA SER A 88 -19.00 3.64 3.99
C SER A 88 -19.97 2.50 4.32
N ALA A 89 -21.28 2.78 4.27
CA ALA A 89 -22.32 1.79 4.53
C ALA A 89 -22.28 0.59 3.57
N THR A 90 -21.80 0.79 2.33
CA THR A 90 -21.73 -0.29 1.33
C THR A 90 -20.46 -1.10 1.49
N GLY A 91 -19.32 -0.44 1.68
CA GLY A 91 -17.99 -1.05 1.66
C GLY A 91 -17.48 -1.54 3.01
N THR A 92 -18.12 -1.21 4.12
CA THR A 92 -17.63 -1.54 5.47
C THR A 92 -18.34 -2.76 6.04
N LEU A 93 -17.58 -3.64 6.68
CA LEU A 93 -18.05 -4.78 7.46
C LEU A 93 -18.41 -4.35 8.90
N ASP A 94 -17.49 -3.64 9.55
CA ASP A 94 -17.65 -3.13 10.91
C ASP A 94 -16.79 -1.87 11.15
N CYS A 95 -17.20 -1.02 12.08
CA CYS A 95 -16.42 0.14 12.54
C CYS A 95 -15.84 -0.15 13.91
N VAL A 96 -14.53 -0.04 14.03
CA VAL A 96 -13.80 -0.24 15.27
C VAL A 96 -13.48 1.11 15.90
N GLN A 97 -14.01 1.31 17.10
CA GLN A 97 -13.68 2.39 18.03
C GLN A 97 -12.19 2.34 18.40
N LEU A 98 -11.49 3.47 18.30
CA LEU A 98 -10.14 3.67 18.84
C LEU A 98 -10.13 4.94 19.72
N VAL A 99 -9.02 5.20 20.40
CA VAL A 99 -8.87 6.42 21.20
C VAL A 99 -8.62 7.61 20.28
N ASN A 100 -9.56 8.57 20.24
CA ASN A 100 -9.51 9.74 19.39
C ASN A 100 -9.38 9.42 17.88
N ASP A 101 -9.83 8.23 17.46
CA ASP A 101 -9.80 7.77 16.07
C ASP A 101 -10.76 6.59 15.87
N TYR A 102 -10.87 6.10 14.63
CA TYR A 102 -11.62 4.89 14.30
C TYR A 102 -10.96 4.13 13.15
N HIS A 103 -11.33 2.87 13.01
CA HIS A 103 -10.90 2.04 11.89
C HIS A 103 -12.10 1.37 11.21
N CYS A 104 -12.21 1.53 9.90
CA CYS A 104 -13.24 0.86 9.10
C CYS A 104 -12.71 -0.46 8.57
N ASN A 105 -13.26 -1.58 9.03
CA ASN A 105 -12.94 -2.90 8.47
C ASN A 105 -13.63 -3.05 7.13
N CYS A 106 -12.89 -2.99 6.04
CA CYS A 106 -13.46 -3.05 4.69
C CYS A 106 -13.90 -4.47 4.32
N LYS A 107 -15.02 -4.55 3.58
CA LYS A 107 -15.43 -5.77 2.88
C LYS A 107 -14.43 -6.09 1.77
N ALA A 108 -14.36 -7.36 1.41
CA ALA A 108 -13.51 -7.81 0.30
C ALA A 108 -13.80 -6.99 -0.99
N GLY A 109 -12.74 -6.45 -1.59
CA GLY A 109 -12.84 -5.60 -2.78
C GLY A 109 -13.17 -4.13 -2.49
N TYR A 110 -13.07 -3.69 -1.24
CA TYR A 110 -13.15 -2.27 -0.86
C TYR A 110 -11.86 -1.82 -0.17
N MET A 111 -11.47 -0.57 -0.37
CA MET A 111 -10.34 0.07 0.29
C MET A 111 -10.60 1.56 0.56
N GLY A 112 -9.64 2.20 1.23
CA GLY A 112 -9.73 3.59 1.70
C GLY A 112 -9.97 3.65 3.20
N ARG A 113 -9.72 4.82 3.81
CA ARG A 113 -9.91 5.01 5.27
C ARG A 113 -11.36 4.77 5.68
N HIS A 114 -12.29 5.02 4.77
CA HIS A 114 -13.73 4.89 4.97
C HIS A 114 -14.31 3.73 4.16
N CYS A 115 -13.50 2.85 3.58
CA CYS A 115 -13.94 1.78 2.66
C CYS A 115 -14.83 2.29 1.52
N GLU A 116 -14.55 3.48 1.02
CA GLU A 116 -15.33 4.20 0.03
C GLU A 116 -15.03 3.75 -1.41
N THR A 117 -13.86 3.15 -1.64
CA THR A 117 -13.36 2.81 -2.97
C THR A 117 -13.53 1.32 -3.25
N LYS A 118 -14.25 0.98 -4.33
CA LYS A 118 -14.37 -0.40 -4.81
C LYS A 118 -13.21 -0.73 -5.76
N VAL A 119 -12.55 -1.85 -5.52
CA VAL A 119 -11.32 -2.26 -6.22
C VAL A 119 -11.40 -3.72 -6.63
N ASN A 120 -10.92 -4.02 -7.82
CA ASN A 120 -10.68 -5.39 -8.25
C ASN A 120 -9.17 -5.70 -8.15
N PHE A 121 -8.75 -6.30 -7.03
CA PHE A 121 -7.36 -6.67 -6.81
C PHE A 121 -6.85 -7.75 -7.77
N CYS A 122 -7.75 -8.49 -8.42
CA CYS A 122 -7.40 -9.50 -9.42
C CYS A 122 -7.34 -8.95 -10.86
N ALA A 123 -7.63 -7.66 -11.08
CA ALA A 123 -7.67 -7.08 -12.43
C ALA A 123 -6.31 -7.15 -13.15
N ALA A 124 -5.20 -7.07 -12.41
CA ALA A 124 -3.84 -7.16 -12.94
C ALA A 124 -3.31 -8.60 -13.04
N ALA A 125 -4.16 -9.62 -12.81
CA ALA A 125 -3.76 -11.03 -12.77
C ALA A 125 -2.49 -11.28 -11.93
N PRO A 126 -2.49 -10.94 -10.62
CA PRO A 126 -1.29 -10.98 -9.78
C PRO A 126 -0.79 -12.39 -9.44
N CYS A 127 -1.59 -13.42 -9.74
CA CYS A 127 -1.23 -14.82 -9.54
C CYS A 127 -0.60 -15.38 -10.81
N LEU A 128 0.67 -15.75 -10.73
CA LEU A 128 1.47 -16.27 -11.82
C LEU A 128 1.21 -17.77 -12.04
N ASN A 129 1.73 -18.30 -13.16
CA ASN A 129 1.81 -19.74 -13.47
C ASN A 129 0.48 -20.50 -13.34
N GLY A 130 -0.64 -19.85 -13.70
CA GLY A 130 -1.97 -20.46 -13.65
C GLY A 130 -2.60 -20.47 -12.25
N GLY A 131 -2.05 -19.71 -11.30
CA GLY A 131 -2.67 -19.47 -10.00
C GLY A 131 -4.05 -18.82 -10.10
N VAL A 132 -4.96 -19.21 -9.21
CA VAL A 132 -6.32 -18.65 -9.15
C VAL A 132 -6.35 -17.50 -8.16
N CYS A 133 -6.69 -16.31 -8.66
CA CYS A 133 -6.82 -15.11 -7.83
C CYS A 133 -8.20 -15.03 -7.17
N ALA A 134 -8.24 -14.78 -5.87
CA ALA A 134 -9.45 -14.46 -5.13
C ALA A 134 -9.28 -13.16 -4.34
N THR A 135 -10.28 -12.29 -4.38
CA THR A 135 -10.31 -11.08 -3.55
C THR A 135 -10.62 -11.42 -2.10
N VAL A 136 -9.81 -10.91 -1.18
CA VAL A 136 -9.97 -11.08 0.27
C VAL A 136 -10.19 -9.73 0.97
N HIS A 137 -10.39 -9.73 2.29
CA HIS A 137 -10.69 -8.52 3.09
C HIS A 137 -9.67 -7.39 2.87
N SER A 138 -8.39 -7.72 2.70
CA SER A 138 -7.30 -6.78 2.48
C SER A 138 -6.47 -7.16 1.25
N GLY A 139 -7.07 -7.07 0.06
CA GLY A 139 -6.35 -7.28 -1.20
C GLY A 139 -6.77 -8.55 -1.94
N HIS A 140 -5.80 -9.37 -2.31
CA HIS A 140 -6.00 -10.63 -3.01
C HIS A 140 -5.20 -11.76 -2.37
N GLN A 141 -5.63 -12.98 -2.66
CA GLN A 141 -4.94 -14.20 -2.30
C GLN A 141 -4.86 -15.10 -3.53
N CYS A 142 -3.68 -15.65 -3.77
CA CYS A 142 -3.47 -16.61 -4.84
C CYS A 142 -3.60 -18.04 -4.30
N THR A 143 -4.40 -18.85 -4.99
CA THR A 143 -4.42 -20.30 -4.80
C THR A 143 -3.51 -20.90 -5.86
N CYS A 144 -2.36 -21.41 -5.41
CA CYS A 144 -1.31 -21.90 -6.30
C CYS A 144 -1.58 -23.33 -6.77
N PRO A 145 -1.34 -23.63 -8.06
CA PRO A 145 -1.41 -25.00 -8.56
C PRO A 145 -0.35 -25.89 -7.92
N PRO A 146 -0.54 -27.22 -7.91
CA PRO A 146 0.44 -28.16 -7.38
C PRO A 146 1.82 -27.92 -7.99
N GLY A 147 2.85 -27.94 -7.15
CA GLY A 147 4.23 -27.66 -7.58
C GLY A 147 4.65 -26.20 -7.48
N THR A 148 3.71 -25.27 -7.27
CA THR A 148 4.04 -23.85 -7.05
C THR A 148 3.68 -23.36 -5.65
N ALA A 149 4.41 -22.36 -5.17
CA ALA A 149 4.18 -21.67 -3.91
C ALA A 149 4.55 -20.19 -4.00
N GLY A 150 4.44 -19.46 -2.89
CA GLY A 150 4.67 -18.01 -2.85
C GLY A 150 3.37 -17.21 -2.81
N ALA A 151 3.49 -15.90 -2.64
CA ALA A 151 2.32 -15.02 -2.53
C ALA A 151 1.59 -14.84 -3.88
N SER A 152 2.34 -14.95 -4.96
CA SER A 152 1.92 -14.84 -6.35
C SER A 152 2.15 -16.14 -7.14
N CYS A 153 2.42 -17.27 -6.48
CA CYS A 153 2.75 -18.55 -7.13
C CYS A 153 4.04 -18.51 -7.97
N GLU A 154 5.02 -17.74 -7.51
CA GLU A 154 6.32 -17.48 -8.14
C GLU A 154 7.42 -18.48 -7.78
N ILE A 155 7.21 -19.29 -6.74
CA ILE A 155 8.20 -20.22 -6.22
C ILE A 155 7.92 -21.61 -6.77
N ASP A 156 8.95 -22.23 -7.33
CA ASP A 156 8.91 -23.64 -7.75
C ASP A 156 9.22 -24.54 -6.55
N THR A 157 8.36 -25.50 -6.30
CA THR A 157 8.50 -26.43 -5.16
C THR A 157 8.56 -27.89 -5.60
N LEU A 158 8.35 -28.18 -6.88
CA LEU A 158 8.30 -29.54 -7.39
C LEU A 158 9.00 -29.61 -8.74
N ASP A 159 10.12 -30.30 -8.78
CA ASP A 159 10.75 -30.70 -10.03
C ASP A 159 9.92 -31.82 -10.68
N GLU A 160 9.06 -31.48 -11.64
CA GLU A 160 8.16 -32.44 -12.28
C GLU A 160 8.93 -33.45 -13.15
N CYS A 161 10.17 -33.13 -13.53
CA CYS A 161 11.02 -34.02 -14.31
C CYS A 161 11.52 -35.24 -13.50
N ARG A 162 11.49 -35.19 -12.17
CA ARG A 162 11.80 -36.37 -11.33
C ARG A 162 10.88 -37.55 -11.56
N GLY A 163 9.66 -37.31 -12.02
CA GLY A 163 8.71 -38.35 -12.39
C GLY A 163 9.02 -39.07 -13.70
N ALA A 164 10.06 -38.64 -14.43
CA ALA A 164 10.36 -39.04 -15.81
C ALA A 164 9.10 -38.98 -16.71
N PRO A 165 8.43 -37.81 -16.81
CA PRO A 165 7.14 -37.71 -17.50
C PRO A 165 7.27 -37.80 -19.03
N CYS A 166 8.42 -37.43 -19.60
CA CYS A 166 8.68 -37.53 -21.02
C CYS A 166 8.87 -39.00 -21.45
N GLN A 167 8.03 -39.45 -22.37
CA GLN A 167 8.16 -40.77 -22.98
C GLN A 167 9.35 -40.76 -23.94
N HIS A 168 9.99 -41.92 -24.05
CA HIS A 168 11.23 -42.16 -24.80
C HIS A 168 12.53 -41.75 -24.07
N PRO A 169 13.57 -42.61 -24.13
CA PRO A 169 14.84 -42.37 -23.42
C PRO A 169 15.65 -41.21 -24.00
N GLU A 170 15.36 -40.81 -25.24
CA GLU A 170 16.00 -39.71 -25.95
C GLU A 170 15.34 -38.36 -25.67
N ALA A 171 14.16 -38.36 -25.04
CA ALA A 171 13.45 -37.12 -24.72
C ALA A 171 14.10 -36.43 -23.52
N ILE A 172 14.32 -35.12 -23.63
CA ILE A 172 14.89 -34.31 -22.55
C ILE A 172 13.74 -33.64 -21.81
N CYS A 173 13.65 -33.86 -20.51
CA CYS A 173 12.72 -33.13 -19.65
C CYS A 173 13.41 -31.86 -19.14
N GLN A 174 12.73 -30.72 -19.28
CA GLN A 174 13.13 -29.47 -18.64
C GLN A 174 12.05 -29.03 -17.66
N ASP A 175 12.48 -28.88 -16.42
CA ASP A 175 11.69 -28.37 -15.31
C ASP A 175 11.30 -26.91 -15.54
N LYS A 176 10.05 -26.57 -15.25
CA LYS A 176 9.50 -25.21 -15.33
C LYS A 176 8.66 -24.95 -14.08
N LEU A 177 8.45 -23.67 -13.82
CA LEU A 177 7.69 -23.23 -12.67
C LEU A 177 6.23 -23.74 -12.72
N GLY A 178 5.93 -24.81 -11.99
CA GLY A 178 4.62 -25.45 -11.92
C GLY A 178 4.23 -26.28 -13.15
N ASP A 179 5.19 -26.58 -14.03
CA ASP A 179 4.98 -27.44 -15.19
C ASP A 179 6.32 -28.00 -15.71
N TYR A 180 6.30 -28.86 -16.70
CA TYR A 180 7.52 -29.29 -17.39
C TYR A 180 7.34 -29.25 -18.89
N VAL A 181 8.47 -29.22 -19.59
CA VAL A 181 8.53 -29.28 -21.04
C VAL A 181 9.36 -30.49 -21.46
N CYS A 182 8.79 -31.33 -22.32
CA CYS A 182 9.52 -32.39 -22.99
C CYS A 182 10.05 -31.95 -24.35
N PHE A 183 11.34 -32.13 -24.57
CA PHE A 183 11.96 -32.04 -25.89
C PHE A 183 11.95 -33.42 -26.52
N CYS A 184 11.00 -33.63 -27.42
CA CYS A 184 10.72 -34.91 -28.04
C CYS A 184 11.65 -35.19 -29.23
N PRO A 185 12.01 -36.47 -29.45
CA PRO A 185 12.78 -36.88 -30.61
C PRO A 185 11.97 -36.74 -31.92
N ALA A 186 12.66 -36.86 -33.05
CA ALA A 186 12.00 -36.84 -34.36
C ALA A 186 10.91 -37.90 -34.42
N HIS A 187 9.80 -37.54 -35.05
CA HIS A 187 8.60 -38.35 -35.20
C HIS A 187 7.77 -38.59 -33.93
N HIS A 188 8.12 -37.98 -32.79
CA HIS A 188 7.37 -38.09 -31.53
C HIS A 188 6.96 -36.70 -31.02
N ASN A 189 5.68 -36.49 -30.74
CA ASN A 189 5.07 -35.22 -30.35
C ASN A 189 4.07 -35.45 -29.19
N GLY A 190 3.43 -34.40 -28.67
CA GLY A 190 2.63 -34.43 -27.44
C GLY A 190 3.40 -33.90 -26.25
N LYS A 191 2.70 -33.42 -25.22
CA LYS A 191 3.33 -32.81 -24.02
C LYS A 191 4.37 -33.75 -23.38
N ASN A 192 4.14 -35.05 -23.49
CA ASN A 192 4.97 -36.09 -22.93
C ASN A 192 5.62 -36.95 -24.02
N CYS A 193 5.68 -36.49 -25.28
CA CYS A 193 6.18 -37.25 -26.42
C CYS A 193 5.44 -38.57 -26.71
N GLU A 194 4.16 -38.63 -26.34
CA GLU A 194 3.32 -39.82 -26.36
C GLU A 194 2.69 -40.14 -27.72
N PHE A 195 2.72 -39.19 -28.66
CA PHE A 195 2.10 -39.31 -29.97
C PHE A 195 3.15 -39.47 -31.07
N PHE A 196 2.93 -40.42 -31.98
CA PHE A 196 3.75 -40.53 -33.18
C PHE A 196 3.25 -39.58 -34.28
N ASP A 197 4.12 -38.70 -34.79
CA ASP A 197 3.85 -37.82 -35.93
C ASP A 197 4.99 -37.91 -36.93
N ALA A 198 4.78 -38.64 -38.03
CA ALA A 198 5.78 -38.87 -39.06
C ALA A 198 6.40 -37.60 -39.67
N ARG A 199 5.78 -36.42 -39.51
CA ARG A 199 6.29 -35.14 -40.04
C ARG A 199 6.95 -34.26 -38.99
N PHE A 200 6.94 -34.66 -37.72
CA PHE A 200 7.52 -33.88 -36.64
C PHE A 200 9.05 -34.00 -36.64
N PRO A 201 9.80 -32.90 -36.79
CA PRO A 201 11.27 -32.95 -36.88
C PRO A 201 11.94 -33.19 -35.51
N GLY A 202 11.18 -33.23 -34.41
CA GLY A 202 11.70 -33.17 -33.04
C GLY A 202 11.63 -31.75 -32.47
N GLY A 203 11.69 -31.63 -31.14
CA GLY A 203 11.58 -30.34 -30.43
C GLY A 203 10.56 -30.36 -29.30
N ILE A 204 10.07 -29.18 -28.90
CA ILE A 204 9.13 -29.06 -27.78
C ILE A 204 7.82 -29.79 -28.11
N GLY A 205 7.46 -30.75 -27.27
CA GLY A 205 6.22 -31.50 -27.35
C GLY A 205 5.00 -30.63 -27.05
N VAL A 206 4.01 -30.64 -27.94
CA VAL A 206 2.78 -29.83 -27.78
C VAL A 206 1.52 -30.69 -27.91
N ASN A 207 0.54 -30.45 -27.06
CA ASN A 207 -0.76 -31.11 -27.17
C ASN A 207 -1.55 -30.55 -28.34
N ASN A 208 -1.94 -31.44 -29.25
CA ASN A 208 -2.50 -31.08 -30.53
C ASN A 208 -3.95 -30.58 -30.38
N TYR A 209 -4.12 -29.28 -30.15
CA TYR A 209 -5.37 -28.55 -30.38
C TYR A 209 -5.17 -27.23 -31.15
N ASN A 210 -4.00 -26.99 -31.74
CA ASN A 210 -3.79 -25.87 -32.67
C ASN A 210 -2.53 -26.06 -33.56
N TYR A 211 -2.22 -27.29 -33.95
CA TYR A 211 -1.16 -27.57 -34.91
C TYR A 211 -1.65 -27.36 -36.36
N SER A 212 -2.22 -26.18 -36.61
CA SER A 212 -2.49 -25.70 -37.98
C SER A 212 -2.16 -24.23 -38.19
N ASN A 213 -1.57 -23.50 -37.22
CA ASN A 213 -1.15 -22.12 -37.48
C ASN A 213 -0.05 -21.55 -36.56
N LYS A 214 0.90 -22.37 -36.10
CA LYS A 214 2.12 -21.87 -35.44
C LYS A 214 3.34 -22.71 -35.80
N GLN A 215 3.69 -22.71 -37.09
CA GLN A 215 5.08 -22.88 -37.47
C GLN A 215 5.63 -21.50 -37.83
N THR A 216 6.78 -21.18 -37.22
CA THR A 216 7.66 -20.01 -37.42
C THR A 216 7.14 -18.62 -36.99
N SER A 217 7.18 -18.31 -35.69
CA SER A 217 7.26 -16.91 -35.22
C SER A 217 8.06 -16.83 -33.93
N GLY A 218 9.26 -16.27 -34.04
CA GLY A 218 10.13 -15.94 -32.91
C GLY A 218 11.28 -15.06 -33.36
N ASN A 219 11.79 -15.27 -34.59
CA ASN A 219 12.72 -14.36 -35.24
C ASN A 219 12.37 -13.98 -36.69
N ASN A 220 11.60 -14.78 -37.44
CA ASN A 220 11.18 -14.43 -38.82
C ASN A 220 9.90 -13.57 -38.90
N ASP A 221 9.22 -13.33 -37.77
CA ASP A 221 7.95 -12.60 -37.73
C ASP A 221 8.17 -11.09 -37.68
N LEU A 222 9.16 -10.64 -36.90
CA LEU A 222 9.46 -9.22 -36.73
C LEU A 222 9.99 -8.60 -38.04
N GLU A 223 10.78 -9.33 -38.81
CA GLU A 223 11.32 -8.85 -40.08
C GLU A 223 10.23 -8.74 -41.17
N ALA A 224 9.31 -9.71 -41.21
CA ALA A 224 8.13 -9.65 -42.09
C ALA A 224 7.19 -8.49 -41.69
N GLN A 225 6.95 -8.30 -40.40
CA GLN A 225 6.16 -7.17 -39.89
C GLN A 225 6.84 -5.82 -40.19
N ARG A 226 8.17 -5.71 -40.09
CA ARG A 226 8.92 -4.51 -40.49
C ARG A 226 8.81 -4.21 -41.98
N GLN A 227 8.81 -5.24 -42.85
CA GLN A 227 8.55 -5.05 -44.28
C GLN A 227 7.10 -4.58 -44.54
N GLU A 228 6.15 -5.08 -43.76
CA GLU A 228 4.76 -4.62 -43.85
C GLU A 228 4.60 -3.16 -43.43
N CYS A 229 5.33 -2.71 -42.39
CA CYS A 229 5.41 -1.30 -42.00
C CYS A 229 5.97 -0.42 -43.13
N ALA A 230 6.96 -0.92 -43.88
CA ALA A 230 7.52 -0.23 -45.04
C ALA A 230 6.50 -0.11 -46.19
N ASN A 231 5.74 -1.18 -46.45
CA ASN A 231 4.67 -1.18 -47.45
C ASN A 231 3.53 -0.21 -47.08
N LYS A 232 3.20 -0.10 -45.78
CA LYS A 232 2.19 0.83 -45.24
C LYS A 232 2.70 2.27 -45.11
N GLN A 233 3.96 2.52 -45.47
CA GLN A 233 4.63 3.81 -45.37
C GLN A 233 4.60 4.41 -43.95
N CYS A 234 4.68 3.55 -42.92
CA CYS A 234 4.62 3.99 -41.52
C CYS A 234 5.76 4.97 -41.18
N SER A 235 6.91 4.89 -41.86
CA SER A 235 8.01 5.84 -41.67
C SER A 235 7.67 7.29 -42.05
N ALA A 236 6.71 7.51 -42.96
CA ALA A 236 6.25 8.85 -43.36
C ALA A 236 5.07 9.33 -42.50
N LYS A 237 4.40 8.41 -41.80
CA LYS A 237 3.28 8.68 -40.90
C LYS A 237 3.74 8.93 -39.46
N ARG A 238 4.84 8.31 -39.06
CA ARG A 238 5.50 8.49 -37.77
C ARG A 238 5.64 9.97 -37.36
N GLY A 239 5.01 10.35 -36.24
CA GLY A 239 5.15 11.69 -35.64
C GLY A 239 4.36 12.79 -36.36
N ASN A 240 3.34 12.43 -37.14
CA ASN A 240 2.44 13.35 -37.83
C ASN A 240 1.28 13.85 -36.93
N HIS A 241 1.24 13.43 -35.66
CA HIS A 241 0.21 13.76 -34.65
C HIS A 241 -1.20 13.26 -35.00
N ARG A 242 -1.30 12.25 -35.87
CA ARG A 242 -2.53 11.49 -36.13
C ARG A 242 -2.21 10.03 -35.86
N CYS A 243 -3.00 9.39 -35.01
CA CYS A 243 -2.88 7.94 -34.82
C CYS A 243 -3.36 7.21 -36.07
N ASP A 244 -2.41 6.69 -36.85
CA ASP A 244 -2.64 5.76 -37.95
C ASP A 244 -2.61 4.32 -37.38
N GLU A 245 -3.79 3.78 -37.04
CA GLU A 245 -3.95 2.50 -36.33
C GLU A 245 -3.25 1.32 -37.04
N GLU A 246 -3.10 1.37 -38.37
CA GLU A 246 -2.36 0.36 -39.12
C GLU A 246 -0.83 0.33 -38.85
N CYS A 247 -0.30 1.41 -38.27
CA CYS A 247 1.09 1.57 -37.85
C CYS A 247 1.25 1.45 -36.31
N ASN A 248 0.15 1.17 -35.59
CA ASN A 248 0.14 0.98 -34.14
C ASN A 248 0.58 -0.45 -33.73
N SER A 249 1.81 -0.81 -34.09
CA SER A 249 2.41 -2.08 -33.70
C SER A 249 3.86 -1.88 -33.27
N TYR A 250 4.39 -2.82 -32.48
CA TYR A 250 5.78 -2.81 -32.04
C TYR A 250 6.77 -2.78 -33.22
N ALA A 251 6.47 -3.47 -34.34
CA ALA A 251 7.32 -3.49 -35.52
C ALA A 251 7.36 -2.16 -36.29
N CYS A 252 6.31 -1.33 -36.14
CA CYS A 252 6.17 -0.03 -36.80
C CYS A 252 6.45 1.15 -35.85
N ASP A 253 7.13 0.90 -34.73
CA ASP A 253 7.45 1.89 -33.70
C ASP A 253 6.22 2.66 -33.18
N PHE A 254 5.06 1.99 -33.10
CA PHE A 254 3.79 2.54 -32.60
C PHE A 254 3.40 3.89 -33.23
N ASP A 255 3.61 4.02 -34.55
CA ASP A 255 3.34 5.25 -35.31
C ASP A 255 4.08 6.49 -34.74
N GLY A 256 5.27 6.27 -34.17
CA GLY A 256 6.03 7.35 -33.54
C GLY A 256 5.42 7.84 -32.23
N ASN A 257 4.63 6.99 -31.57
CA ASN A 257 3.86 7.26 -30.36
C ASN A 257 2.63 8.16 -30.56
N ASP A 258 2.23 8.46 -31.80
CA ASP A 258 0.98 9.18 -32.07
C ASP A 258 -0.26 8.40 -31.62
N CYS A 259 -0.15 7.07 -31.47
CA CYS A 259 -1.21 6.18 -30.97
C CYS A 259 -1.18 5.90 -29.46
N SER A 260 -0.24 6.50 -28.71
CA SER A 260 -0.10 6.32 -27.26
C SER A 260 -1.12 7.16 -26.49
N LEU A 261 -2.40 6.75 -26.49
CA LEU A 261 -3.52 7.27 -25.66
C LEU A 261 -3.67 8.80 -25.52
N GLY A 262 -3.04 9.61 -26.36
CA GLY A 262 -3.17 11.08 -26.35
C GLY A 262 -2.70 11.78 -25.07
N MET A 263 -2.01 11.09 -24.15
CA MET A 263 -1.43 11.69 -22.96
C MET A 263 0.08 11.68 -23.11
N ASN A 264 0.68 12.85 -23.32
CA ASN A 264 2.13 13.00 -23.24
C ASN A 264 2.52 13.01 -21.75
N PRO A 265 3.12 11.93 -21.20
CA PRO A 265 3.47 11.86 -19.78
C PRO A 265 4.57 12.87 -19.41
N TRP A 266 5.24 13.45 -20.41
CA TRP A 266 6.25 14.48 -20.27
C TRP A 266 5.71 15.90 -20.42
N ALA A 267 4.38 16.07 -20.61
CA ALA A 267 3.78 17.38 -20.86
C ALA A 267 4.07 18.40 -19.74
N ASN A 268 4.23 17.92 -18.51
CA ASN A 268 4.54 18.75 -17.35
C ASN A 268 6.04 18.75 -16.98
N CYS A 269 6.88 18.00 -17.69
CA CYS A 269 8.32 17.94 -17.40
C CYS A 269 9.00 19.24 -17.85
N THR A 270 9.51 20.01 -16.88
CA THR A 270 10.14 21.32 -17.10
C THR A 270 11.67 21.29 -17.07
N ALA A 271 12.25 20.09 -17.13
CA ALA A 271 13.70 19.90 -17.10
C ALA A 271 14.42 20.61 -18.26
N PRO A 272 15.67 21.09 -18.05
CA PRO A 272 16.49 21.73 -19.09
C PRO A 272 16.92 20.78 -20.21
N ILE A 273 16.80 19.47 -20.01
CA ILE A 273 17.09 18.43 -20.99
C ILE A 273 15.83 17.65 -21.35
N LYS A 274 15.86 16.97 -22.49
CA LYS A 274 14.76 16.13 -22.95
C LYS A 274 14.73 14.80 -22.20
N CYS A 275 14.02 14.75 -21.07
CA CYS A 275 14.04 13.58 -20.19
C CYS A 275 13.59 12.27 -20.84
N TRP A 276 12.77 12.30 -21.90
CA TRP A 276 12.41 11.08 -22.64
C TRP A 276 13.55 10.47 -23.46
N GLU A 277 14.64 11.21 -23.73
CA GLU A 277 15.82 10.69 -24.45
C GLU A 277 16.82 10.01 -23.50
N VAL A 278 16.71 10.25 -22.20
CA VAL A 278 17.60 9.72 -21.16
C VAL A 278 16.88 8.89 -20.09
N PHE A 279 15.57 8.75 -20.21
CA PHE A 279 14.75 7.96 -19.29
C PHE A 279 15.17 6.48 -19.28
N MET A 280 15.57 5.98 -18.10
CA MET A 280 15.96 4.58 -17.89
C MET A 280 17.16 4.16 -18.76
N ASP A 281 18.11 5.09 -18.98
CA ASP A 281 19.34 4.84 -19.74
C ASP A 281 20.47 4.27 -18.86
N GLY A 282 20.25 4.17 -17.55
CA GLY A 282 21.18 3.67 -16.54
C GLY A 282 22.13 4.73 -15.97
N ASN A 283 22.00 6.00 -16.38
CA ASN A 283 22.76 7.12 -15.86
C ASN A 283 21.84 8.06 -15.07
N CYS A 284 22.16 8.34 -13.81
CA CYS A 284 21.37 9.28 -13.03
C CYS A 284 21.49 10.74 -13.55
N ASN A 285 20.44 11.21 -14.21
CA ASN A 285 20.20 12.59 -14.61
C ASN A 285 19.33 13.31 -13.57
N GLN A 286 19.99 14.04 -12.67
CA GLN A 286 19.34 14.80 -11.58
C GLN A 286 18.27 15.79 -12.08
N ASP A 287 18.45 16.36 -13.27
CA ASP A 287 17.48 17.27 -13.90
C ASP A 287 16.14 16.58 -14.22
N CYS A 288 16.17 15.25 -14.46
CA CYS A 288 15.01 14.41 -14.76
C CYS A 288 14.49 13.64 -13.53
N ASN A 289 15.22 13.69 -12.40
CA ASN A 289 14.87 12.98 -11.18
C ASN A 289 13.84 13.72 -10.32
N ASN A 290 12.66 13.95 -10.90
CA ASN A 290 11.50 14.54 -10.22
C ASN A 290 10.21 13.92 -10.75
N ASP A 291 9.10 14.13 -10.05
CA ASP A 291 7.79 13.56 -10.37
C ASP A 291 7.25 14.00 -11.74
N GLN A 292 7.50 15.26 -12.13
CA GLN A 292 7.09 15.78 -13.44
C GLN A 292 7.83 15.12 -14.61
N CYS A 293 9.03 14.62 -14.36
CA CYS A 293 9.92 13.97 -15.31
C CYS A 293 10.15 12.48 -14.97
N LEU A 294 9.17 11.85 -14.31
CA LEU A 294 9.11 10.40 -14.05
C LEU A 294 10.36 9.82 -13.37
N PHE A 295 11.01 10.61 -12.50
CA PHE A 295 12.16 10.21 -11.69
C PHE A 295 13.31 9.59 -12.48
N ASP A 296 13.53 10.04 -13.72
CA ASP A 296 14.60 9.54 -14.59
C ASP A 296 14.59 8.00 -14.73
N GLY A 297 13.41 7.40 -14.81
CA GLY A 297 13.28 5.95 -14.91
C GLY A 297 13.76 5.18 -13.67
N ARG A 298 13.99 5.89 -12.56
CA ARG A 298 14.63 5.44 -11.31
C ARG A 298 16.14 5.17 -11.41
N ASP A 299 16.82 5.67 -12.43
CA ASP A 299 18.28 5.56 -12.54
C ASP A 299 19.03 6.30 -11.41
N CYS A 300 18.36 7.28 -10.78
CA CYS A 300 18.87 8.02 -9.63
C CYS A 300 18.58 7.37 -8.26
N GLU A 301 17.79 6.30 -8.21
CA GLU A 301 17.72 5.51 -6.99
C GLU A 301 19.08 4.88 -6.77
N LYS A 302 19.70 5.20 -5.62
CA LYS A 302 20.94 4.54 -5.24
C LYS A 302 20.66 3.04 -5.21
N SER A 303 21.32 2.28 -6.09
CA SER A 303 21.46 0.85 -5.89
C SER A 303 21.95 0.66 -4.47
N LEU A 304 21.09 0.10 -3.63
CA LEU A 304 21.43 -0.18 -2.25
C LEU A 304 22.69 -1.05 -2.30
N GLN A 305 23.71 -0.64 -1.56
CA GLN A 305 24.90 -1.47 -1.46
C GLN A 305 24.46 -2.84 -0.93
N PRO A 306 25.04 -3.95 -1.43
CA PRO A 306 24.68 -5.27 -0.95
C PRO A 306 24.86 -5.34 0.58
N CYS A 307 23.91 -5.97 1.28
CA CYS A 307 23.96 -6.18 2.72
C CYS A 307 25.34 -6.68 3.14
N ASN A 308 25.81 -6.24 4.31
CA ASN A 308 27.06 -6.76 4.88
C ASN A 308 26.99 -8.31 4.90
N PRO A 309 27.94 -9.04 4.29
CA PRO A 309 27.86 -10.50 4.13
C PRO A 309 27.69 -11.29 5.44
N ILE A 310 28.14 -10.73 6.57
CA ILE A 310 27.96 -11.32 7.91
C ILE A 310 26.51 -11.17 8.37
N TYR A 311 25.89 -10.02 8.08
CA TYR A 311 24.50 -9.74 8.40
C TYR A 311 23.53 -10.34 7.38
N ASP A 312 23.91 -10.48 6.11
CA ASP A 312 23.08 -11.05 5.05
C ASP A 312 22.61 -12.47 5.40
N ALA A 313 23.53 -13.34 5.80
CA ALA A 313 23.20 -14.70 6.25
C ALA A 313 22.38 -14.71 7.56
N TYR A 314 22.67 -13.79 8.49
CA TYR A 314 21.92 -13.67 9.74
C TYR A 314 20.48 -13.22 9.48
N CYS A 315 20.31 -12.14 8.72
CA CYS A 315 19.02 -11.55 8.39
C CYS A 315 18.15 -12.50 7.56
N GLN A 316 18.73 -13.22 6.59
CA GLN A 316 18.00 -14.26 5.87
C GLN A 316 17.51 -15.40 6.78
N SER A 317 18.32 -15.83 7.75
CA SER A 317 17.94 -16.91 8.68
C SER A 317 16.96 -16.49 9.79
N HIS A 318 16.83 -15.18 10.04
CA HIS A 318 15.95 -14.61 11.05
C HIS A 318 14.77 -13.81 10.47
N TYR A 319 14.64 -13.75 9.13
CA TYR A 319 13.52 -13.10 8.46
C TYR A 319 12.19 -13.80 8.79
N ALA A 320 11.16 -13.01 9.07
CA ALA A 320 9.80 -13.47 9.35
C ALA A 320 9.65 -14.47 10.53
N ASN A 321 10.59 -14.49 11.47
CA ASN A 321 10.55 -15.36 12.66
C ASN A 321 9.62 -14.84 13.79
N GLY A 322 9.01 -13.65 13.61
CA GLY A 322 8.13 -13.01 14.60
C GLY A 322 8.83 -12.12 15.64
N TYR A 323 10.15 -11.91 15.51
CA TYR A 323 10.95 -11.05 16.38
C TYR A 323 11.62 -9.92 15.58
N CYS A 324 11.73 -8.72 16.16
CA CYS A 324 12.42 -7.59 15.53
C CYS A 324 13.93 -7.65 15.74
N ASP A 325 14.67 -7.98 14.69
CA ASP A 325 16.13 -7.96 14.67
C ASP A 325 16.64 -6.59 14.18
N TYR A 326 16.97 -5.70 15.12
CA TYR A 326 17.40 -4.33 14.82
C TYR A 326 18.66 -4.23 13.96
N GLY A 327 19.52 -5.27 13.96
CA GLY A 327 20.70 -5.34 13.09
C GLY A 327 20.38 -5.56 11.60
N CYS A 328 19.15 -5.98 11.28
CA CYS A 328 18.63 -6.17 9.92
C CYS A 328 17.73 -5.03 9.47
N ASN A 329 17.45 -4.06 10.34
CA ASN A 329 16.53 -2.96 10.06
C ASN A 329 17.28 -1.74 9.50
N ASN A 330 17.89 -1.92 8.33
CA ASN A 330 18.53 -0.85 7.57
C ASN A 330 18.22 -1.05 6.08
N ALA A 331 18.48 -0.03 5.26
CA ALA A 331 18.13 -0.08 3.85
C ALA A 331 18.95 -1.10 3.05
N GLU A 332 20.04 -1.64 3.60
CA GLU A 332 20.93 -2.56 2.89
C GLU A 332 20.62 -4.07 3.09
N CYS A 333 19.81 -4.50 4.08
CA CYS A 333 19.71 -5.92 4.53
C CYS A 333 18.33 -6.63 4.52
#